data_AF-A0A3Q2D8G0-F1
#
_entry.id   AF-A0A3Q2D8G0-F1
#
_cell.length_a   1.000
_cell.length_b   1.000
_cell.length_c   1.000
_cell.angle_alpha   90.00
_cell.angle_beta   90.00
_cell.angle_gamma   90.00
#
_symmetry.space_group_name_H-M   'P 1'
#
loop_
_entity.id
_entity.type
_entity.pdbx_description
1 polymer ?
#
loop_
_entity_poly.entity_id
_entity_poly.type
_entity_poly.pdbx_seq_one_letter_code
_entity_poly.pdbx_strand_id
1 'polypeptide(L)'
;MKLLLAGIVLTFLTICDAQWYKFPIEAAQGARDMARAYSDMREANFEGSDKYFHARGTYDAAQRGAGGRWAAEVISNAREWIKESFGTGDPNHYRPAGLPDKY
;
A
#
# COMPACT_ATOMS: atom_id res chain seq x y z
N MET A 1 23.58 44.00 4.63
CA MET A 1 23.96 42.63 4.22
C MET A 1 23.53 41.54 5.20
N LYS A 2 23.82 41.63 6.51
CA LYS A 2 23.54 40.55 7.48
C LYS A 2 22.05 40.16 7.61
N LEU A 3 21.15 41.15 7.56
CA LEU A 3 19.68 40.90 7.64
C LEU A 3 19.10 40.29 6.35
N LEU A 4 19.65 40.65 5.19
CA LEU A 4 19.29 40.04 3.90
C LEU A 4 19.75 38.58 3.85
N LEU A 5 20.97 38.29 4.33
CA LEU A 5 21.47 36.93 4.42
C LEU A 5 20.64 36.09 5.41
N ALA A 6 20.29 36.65 6.57
CA ALA A 6 19.44 36.00 7.55
C ALA A 6 18.03 35.71 7.01
N GLY A 7 17.45 36.64 6.24
CA GLY A 7 16.15 36.45 5.59
C GLY A 7 16.17 35.34 4.53
N ILE A 8 17.26 35.25 3.74
CA ILE A 8 17.46 34.18 2.74
C ILE A 8 17.64 32.81 3.43
N VAL A 9 18.45 32.74 4.49
CA VAL A 9 18.64 31.51 5.27
C VAL A 9 17.33 31.04 5.91
N LEU A 10 16.53 31.96 6.46
CA LEU A 10 15.25 31.64 7.08
C LEU A 10 14.20 31.14 6.06
N THR A 11 14.21 31.69 4.84
CA THR A 11 13.34 31.20 3.75
C THR A 11 13.78 29.84 3.23
N PHE A 12 15.08 29.56 3.12
CA PHE A 12 15.55 28.21 2.75
C PHE A 12 15.21 27.15 3.80
N LEU A 13 15.26 27.49 5.10
CA LEU A 13 14.86 26.58 6.18
C LEU A 13 13.38 26.21 6.11
N THR A 14 12.48 27.20 5.90
CA THR A 14 11.04 26.92 5.82
C THR A 14 10.60 26.22 4.54
N ILE A 15 11.33 26.42 3.42
CA ILE A 15 11.08 25.70 2.15
C ILE A 15 11.51 24.23 2.25
N CYS A 16 12.57 23.91 3.01
CA CYS A 16 12.99 22.53 3.26
C CYS A 16 11.96 21.71 4.05
N ASP A 17 11.21 22.33 4.97
CA ASP A 17 10.21 21.65 5.81
C ASP A 17 8.95 21.21 5.03
N ALA A 18 8.62 21.89 3.92
CA ALA A 18 7.37 21.66 3.18
C ALA A 18 7.29 20.28 2.48
N GLN A 19 8.43 19.64 2.21
CA GLN A 19 8.44 18.30 1.59
C GLN A 19 8.24 17.17 2.59
N TRP A 20 8.58 17.34 3.87
CA TRP A 20 8.49 16.27 4.86
C TRP A 20 7.05 15.90 5.20
N TYR A 21 6.10 16.83 5.07
CA TYR A 21 4.68 16.56 5.26
C TYR A 21 4.01 15.85 4.07
N LYS A 22 4.60 15.90 2.87
CA LYS A 22 4.01 15.28 1.68
C LYS A 22 3.96 13.76 1.82
N PHE A 23 5.09 13.15 2.19
CA PHE A 23 5.18 11.70 2.36
C PHE A 23 4.12 11.10 3.30
N PRO A 24 3.95 11.57 4.57
CA PRO A 24 2.95 11.01 5.46
C PRO A 24 1.51 11.26 4.99
N ILE A 25 1.24 12.38 4.32
CA ILE A 25 -0.08 12.65 3.71
C ILE A 25 -0.34 11.66 2.56
N GLU A 26 0.63 11.48 1.66
CA GLU A 26 0.55 10.51 0.55
C GLU A 26 0.36 9.08 1.08
N ALA A 27 1.06 8.70 2.15
CA ALA A 27 0.93 7.39 2.78
C ALA A 27 -0.45 7.18 3.40
N ALA A 28 -0.98 8.17 4.12
CA ALA A 28 -2.33 8.11 4.68
C ALA A 28 -3.40 8.03 3.58
N GLN A 29 -3.22 8.77 2.48
CA GLN A 29 -4.09 8.68 1.31
C GLN A 29 -4.01 7.30 0.65
N GLY A 30 -2.80 6.78 0.42
CA GLY A 30 -2.60 5.45 -0.14
C GLY A 30 -3.20 4.33 0.72
N ALA A 31 -3.06 4.41 2.04
CA ALA A 31 -3.72 3.47 2.95
C ALA A 31 -5.25 3.53 2.86
N ARG A 32 -5.83 4.73 2.72
CA ARG A 32 -7.28 4.89 2.49
C ARG A 32 -7.72 4.32 1.14
N ASP A 33 -6.91 4.47 0.10
CA ASP A 33 -7.20 3.91 -1.23
C ASP A 33 -7.17 2.36 -1.21
N MET A 34 -6.18 1.77 -0.52
CA MET A 34 -6.13 0.32 -0.29
C MET A 34 -7.35 -0.19 0.49
N ALA A 35 -7.75 0.52 1.56
CA ALA A 35 -8.92 0.18 2.35
C ALA A 35 -10.23 0.30 1.54
N ARG A 36 -10.36 1.34 0.71
CA ARG A 36 -11.49 1.50 -0.21
C ARG A 36 -11.55 0.34 -1.19
N ALA A 37 -10.43 -0.02 -1.82
CA ALA A 37 -10.41 -1.12 -2.77
C ALA A 37 -10.85 -2.46 -2.15
N TYR A 38 -10.47 -2.71 -0.90
CA TYR A 38 -10.95 -3.87 -0.14
C TYR A 38 -12.45 -3.78 0.18
N SER A 39 -12.95 -2.60 0.59
CA SER A 39 -14.38 -2.38 0.84
C SER A 39 -15.22 -2.63 -0.40
N ASP A 40 -14.85 -2.02 -1.53
CA ASP A 40 -15.55 -2.18 -2.81
C ASP A 40 -15.51 -3.65 -3.29
N MET A 41 -14.41 -4.38 -3.07
CA MET A 41 -14.34 -5.82 -3.37
C MET A 41 -15.38 -6.61 -2.58
N ARG A 42 -15.53 -6.31 -1.29
CA ARG A 42 -16.50 -6.98 -0.42
C ARG A 42 -17.93 -6.62 -0.78
N GLU A 43 -18.18 -5.36 -1.14
CA GLU A 43 -19.49 -4.87 -1.56
C GLU A 43 -19.90 -5.45 -2.92
N ALA A 44 -18.98 -5.48 -3.89
CA ALA A 44 -19.21 -6.03 -5.21
C ALA A 44 -19.54 -7.53 -5.17
N ASN A 45 -18.98 -8.26 -4.19
CA ASN A 45 -19.20 -9.69 -3.98
C ASN A 45 -19.13 -10.51 -5.29
N PHE A 46 -18.16 -10.18 -6.14
CA PHE A 46 -18.03 -10.74 -7.47
C PHE A 46 -16.89 -11.76 -7.49
N GLU A 47 -17.20 -12.99 -7.89
CA GLU A 47 -16.23 -14.08 -7.92
C GLU A 47 -15.05 -13.78 -8.87
N GLY A 48 -13.83 -14.08 -8.42
CA GLY A 48 -12.61 -13.85 -9.20
C GLY A 48 -12.18 -12.38 -9.36
N SER A 49 -12.83 -11.44 -8.67
CA SER A 49 -12.48 -10.00 -8.73
C SER A 49 -11.34 -9.58 -7.80
N ASP A 50 -10.84 -10.47 -6.95
CA ASP A 50 -9.84 -10.18 -5.92
C ASP A 50 -8.55 -9.56 -6.50
N LYS A 51 -8.05 -10.10 -7.61
CA LYS A 51 -6.86 -9.58 -8.30
C LYS A 51 -7.08 -8.19 -8.88
N TYR A 52 -8.28 -7.92 -9.40
CA TYR A 52 -8.64 -6.60 -9.93
C TYR A 52 -8.63 -5.55 -8.82
N PHE A 53 -9.33 -5.80 -7.71
CA PHE A 53 -9.41 -4.84 -6.61
C PHE A 53 -8.06 -4.62 -5.94
N HIS A 54 -7.23 -5.67 -5.83
CA HIS A 54 -5.86 -5.52 -5.37
C HIS A 54 -5.04 -4.61 -6.29
N ALA A 55 -5.06 -4.85 -7.60
CA ALA A 55 -4.34 -4.04 -8.58
C ALA A 55 -4.83 -2.58 -8.59
N ARG A 56 -6.15 -2.36 -8.51
CA ARG A 56 -6.76 -1.01 -8.45
C ARG A 56 -6.34 -0.26 -7.19
N GLY A 57 -6.40 -0.89 -6.02
CA GLY A 57 -5.96 -0.27 -4.77
C GLY A 57 -4.50 0.15 -4.82
N THR A 58 -3.62 -0.74 -5.31
CA THR A 58 -2.20 -0.44 -5.47
C THR A 58 -1.96 0.68 -6.49
N TYR A 59 -2.69 0.69 -7.60
CA TYR A 59 -2.60 1.74 -8.62
C TYR A 59 -3.05 3.10 -8.08
N ASP A 60 -4.18 3.17 -7.39
CA ASP A 60 -4.70 4.41 -6.78
C ASP A 60 -3.76 4.95 -5.71
N ALA A 61 -3.23 4.07 -4.84
CA ALA A 61 -2.26 4.44 -3.83
C ALA A 61 -0.93 4.92 -4.46
N ALA A 62 -0.43 4.24 -5.49
CA ALA A 62 0.81 4.62 -6.17
C ALA A 62 0.72 5.98 -6.87
N GLN A 63 -0.46 6.37 -7.35
CA GLN A 63 -0.71 7.69 -7.94
C GLN A 63 -0.60 8.83 -6.92
N ARG A 64 -0.68 8.57 -5.61
CA ARG A 64 -0.50 9.60 -4.57
C ARG A 64 0.92 10.12 -4.49
N GLY A 65 1.92 9.28 -4.75
CA GLY A 65 3.32 9.65 -4.65
C GLY A 65 4.18 8.59 -3.97
N ALA A 66 5.33 8.99 -3.43
CA ALA A 66 6.26 8.07 -2.78
C ALA A 66 5.65 7.46 -1.52
N GLY A 67 4.92 8.25 -0.72
CA GLY A 67 4.26 7.75 0.48
C GLY A 67 3.15 6.75 0.16
N GLY A 68 2.40 6.98 -0.91
CA GLY A 68 1.33 6.08 -1.34
C GLY A 68 1.85 4.73 -1.86
N ARG A 69 2.96 4.73 -2.62
CA ARG A 69 3.65 3.48 -3.02
C ARG A 69 4.12 2.70 -1.81
N TRP A 70 4.75 3.37 -0.86
CA TRP A 70 5.19 2.75 0.40
C TRP A 70 4.01 2.15 1.18
N ALA A 71 2.90 2.87 1.30
CA ALA A 71 1.71 2.36 1.98
C ALA A 71 1.13 1.13 1.28
N ALA A 72 1.07 1.14 -0.06
CA ALA A 72 0.60 -0.01 -0.84
C ALA A 72 1.48 -1.25 -0.63
N GLU A 73 2.80 -1.08 -0.64
CA GLU A 73 3.76 -2.15 -0.40
C GLU A 73 3.59 -2.76 1.01
N VAL A 74 3.62 -1.92 2.04
CA VAL A 74 3.49 -2.37 3.44
C VAL A 74 2.18 -3.12 3.67
N ILE A 75 1.05 -2.60 3.16
CA ILE A 75 -0.26 -3.23 3.33
C ILE A 75 -0.35 -4.55 2.55
N SER A 76 0.23 -4.61 1.35
CA SER A 76 0.24 -5.84 0.55
C SER A 76 1.06 -6.94 1.23
N ASN A 77 2.26 -6.63 1.69
CA ASN A 77 3.12 -7.55 2.42
C ASN A 77 2.45 -8.02 3.73
N ALA A 78 1.80 -7.11 4.47
CA ALA A 78 1.07 -7.48 5.67
C ALA A 78 -0.10 -8.44 5.36
N ARG A 79 -0.84 -8.21 4.26
CA ARG A 79 -1.91 -9.11 3.82
C ARG A 79 -1.38 -10.50 3.47
N GLU A 80 -0.24 -10.59 2.80
CA GLU A 80 0.41 -11.86 2.47
C GLU A 80 0.86 -12.59 3.73
N TRP A 81 1.56 -11.89 4.63
CA TRP A 81 1.99 -12.45 5.91
C TRP A 81 0.81 -12.99 6.75
N ILE A 82 -0.32 -12.27 6.79
CA ILE A 82 -1.53 -12.75 7.48
C ILE A 82 -2.05 -14.04 6.83
N LYS A 83 -2.06 -14.12 5.50
CA LYS A 83 -2.50 -15.33 4.78
C LYS A 83 -1.58 -16.52 5.05
N GLU A 84 -0.28 -16.31 5.08
CA GLU A 84 0.70 -17.37 5.36
C GLU A 84 0.63 -17.82 6.83
N SER A 85 0.46 -16.89 7.75
CA SER A 85 0.47 -17.18 9.19
C SER A 85 -0.86 -17.73 9.72
N PHE A 86 -1.98 -17.28 9.15
CA PHE A 86 -3.32 -17.55 9.67
C PHE A 86 -4.31 -18.07 8.64
N GLY A 87 -3.96 -18.07 7.35
CA GLY A 87 -4.76 -18.77 6.35
C GLY A 87 -4.78 -20.25 6.69
N THR A 88 -5.94 -20.89 6.55
CA THR A 88 -6.07 -22.35 6.54
C THR A 88 -5.25 -22.83 5.34
N GLY A 89 -3.94 -22.99 5.53
CA GLY A 89 -3.02 -23.35 4.46
C GLY A 89 -3.45 -24.70 3.93
N ASP A 90 -4.21 -24.68 2.84
CA ASP A 90 -4.56 -25.88 2.11
C ASP A 90 -3.21 -26.52 1.75
N PRO A 91 -2.86 -27.66 2.36
CA PRO A 91 -1.58 -28.30 2.09
C PRO A 91 -1.45 -28.65 0.62
N ASN A 92 -2.58 -28.74 -0.10
CA ASN A 92 -2.61 -28.99 -1.52
C ASN A 92 -2.04 -27.86 -2.37
N HIS A 93 -1.82 -26.66 -1.81
CA HIS A 93 -1.01 -25.64 -2.47
C HIS A 93 0.41 -26.15 -2.78
N TYR A 94 0.94 -27.04 -1.96
CA TYR A 94 2.23 -27.70 -2.13
C TYR A 94 2.10 -29.11 -2.71
N ARG A 95 0.90 -29.56 -3.09
CA ARG A 95 0.68 -30.91 -3.61
C ARG A 95 1.30 -31.02 -5.00
N PRO A 96 2.27 -31.93 -5.21
CA PRO A 96 2.85 -32.16 -6.52
C PRO A 96 1.82 -32.79 -7.47
N ALA A 97 1.94 -32.49 -8.76
CA ALA A 97 1.09 -33.07 -9.79
C ALA A 97 1.19 -34.61 -9.77
N GLY A 98 0.04 -35.29 -9.64
CA GLY A 98 -0.05 -36.75 -9.62
C GLY A 98 -0.08 -37.41 -8.24
N LEU A 99 -0.03 -36.65 -7.13
CA LEU A 99 -0.21 -37.24 -5.80
C LEU A 99 -1.64 -37.78 -5.63
N PRO A 100 -1.84 -39.09 -5.38
CA PRO A 100 -3.17 -39.68 -5.30
C PRO A 100 -4.04 -39.05 -4.20
N ASP A 101 -5.29 -38.73 -4.49
CA ASP A 101 -6.23 -38.01 -3.60
C ASP A 101 -6.46 -38.63 -2.21
N LYS A 102 -6.05 -39.89 -2.00
CA LYS A 102 -6.05 -40.54 -0.68
C LYS A 102 -5.01 -39.99 0.30
N TYR A 103 -4.11 -39.12 -0.16
CA TYR A 103 -3.05 -38.45 0.61
C TYR A 103 -3.27 -36.95 0.63
#